data_AF-A0A2N5SRA9-F1
#
_entry.id   AF-A0A2N5SRA9-F1
#
_cell.length_a   1.000
_cell.length_b   1.000
_cell.length_c   1.000
_cell.angle_alpha   90.00
_cell.angle_beta   90.00
_cell.angle_gamma   90.00
#
_symmetry.space_group_name_H-M   'P 1'
#
loop_
_entity.id
_entity.type
_entity.pdbx_description
1 polymer ?
#
loop_
_entity_poly.entity_id
_entity_poly.type
_entity_poly.pdbx_seq_one_letter_code
_entity_poly.pdbx_strand_id
1 'polypeptide(L)'
;MTCSELMHLRYRLFYLHHCQVDYLWWRWQNAQRSTRLNAYGGPATRGSTRNDARLSDNLRFLGLSPDLPVRDTMDTSAAPYCYRYE
;
A
#
# COMPACT_ATOMS: atom_id res chain seq x y z
N MET A 1 10.12 -19.04 9.28
CA MET A 1 9.43 -18.75 8.01
C MET A 1 9.03 -20.07 7.38
N THR A 2 7.74 -20.38 7.31
CA THR A 2 7.26 -21.63 6.70
C THR A 2 7.04 -21.43 5.20
N CYS A 3 7.25 -22.51 4.43
CA CYS A 3 7.19 -22.54 2.96
C CYS A 3 5.82 -22.10 2.36
N SER A 4 4.77 -22.02 3.19
CA SER A 4 3.42 -21.64 2.78
C SER A 4 3.25 -20.14 2.48
N GLU A 5 3.99 -19.27 3.16
CA GLU A 5 3.79 -17.81 3.04
C GLU A 5 4.42 -17.20 1.78
N LEU A 6 5.30 -17.96 1.12
CA LEU A 6 6.00 -17.54 -0.10
C LEU A 6 5.28 -17.94 -1.39
N MET A 7 4.18 -18.72 -1.35
CA MET A 7 3.51 -19.18 -2.58
C MET A 7 2.87 -18.05 -3.40
N HIS A 8 2.48 -16.92 -2.79
CA HIS A 8 1.77 -15.84 -3.50
C HIS A 8 2.72 -14.94 -4.32
N LEU A 9 3.97 -14.77 -3.88
CA LEU A 9 4.97 -13.93 -4.56
C LEU A 9 5.70 -14.64 -5.71
N ARG A 10 5.46 -15.95 -5.91
CA ARG A 10 6.12 -16.77 -6.93
C ARG A 10 5.53 -16.62 -8.33
N TYR A 11 4.31 -16.07 -8.44
CA TYR A 11 3.65 -15.87 -9.71
C TYR A 11 3.93 -14.46 -10.24
N ARG A 12 4.59 -14.34 -11.39
CA ARG A 12 4.89 -13.03 -12.03
C ARG A 12 3.64 -12.17 -12.26
N LEU A 13 2.49 -12.81 -12.43
CA LEU A 13 1.19 -12.14 -12.54
C LEU A 13 0.80 -11.36 -11.28
N PHE A 14 1.27 -11.75 -10.09
CA PHE A 14 1.01 -11.04 -8.84
C PHE A 14 1.44 -9.58 -8.93
N TYR A 15 2.67 -9.33 -9.40
CA TYR A 15 3.22 -7.98 -9.51
C TYR A 15 2.47 -7.14 -10.56
N LEU A 16 2.18 -7.70 -11.73
CA LEU A 16 1.43 -6.99 -12.78
C LEU A 16 -0.01 -6.68 -12.32
N HIS A 17 -0.66 -7.62 -11.64
CA HIS A 17 -1.99 -7.41 -11.06
C HIS A 17 -1.97 -6.29 -10.02
N HIS A 18 -1.02 -6.31 -9.08
CA HIS A 18 -0.92 -5.28 -8.04
C HIS A 18 -0.51 -3.91 -8.61
N CYS A 19 0.29 -3.84 -9.68
CA CYS A 19 0.53 -2.58 -10.39
C CYS A 19 -0.76 -1.96 -10.93
N GLN A 20 -1.70 -2.78 -11.43
CA GLN A 20 -2.99 -2.27 -11.90
C GLN A 20 -3.88 -1.81 -10.74
N VAL A 21 -3.86 -2.50 -9.60
CA VAL A 21 -4.58 -2.06 -8.39
C VAL A 21 -4.04 -0.73 -7.90
N ASP A 22 -2.71 -0.58 -7.85
CA ASP A 22 -2.05 0.65 -7.44
C ASP A 22 -2.35 1.80 -8.42
N TYR A 23 -2.34 1.56 -9.73
CA TYR A 23 -2.77 2.54 -10.74
C TYR A 23 -4.20 3.06 -10.48
N LEU A 24 -5.14 2.18 -10.17
CA LEU A 24 -6.52 2.57 -9.88
C LEU A 24 -6.60 3.43 -8.61
N TRP A 25 -5.83 3.08 -7.58
CA TRP A 25 -5.73 3.87 -6.35
C TRP A 25 -5.09 5.24 -6.60
N TRP A 26 -3.97 5.29 -7.31
CA TRP A 26 -3.30 6.51 -7.74
C TRP A 26 -4.24 7.42 -8.54
N ARG A 27 -5.02 6.88 -9.50
CA ARG A 27 -6.02 7.67 -10.23
C ARG A 27 -7.11 8.22 -9.32
N TRP A 28 -7.61 7.40 -8.40
CA TRP A 28 -8.63 7.82 -7.44
C TRP A 28 -8.12 8.94 -6.52
N GLN A 29 -6.88 8.85 -6.04
CA GLN A 29 -6.23 9.90 -5.24
C GLN A 29 -6.12 11.20 -6.05
N ASN A 30 -5.59 11.14 -7.27
CA ASN A 30 -5.35 12.34 -8.07
C ASN A 30 -6.62 13.05 -8.55
N ALA A 31 -7.75 12.35 -8.65
CA ALA A 31 -9.04 12.99 -8.98
C ALA A 31 -9.47 14.06 -7.96
N GLN A 32 -9.07 13.94 -6.68
CA GLN A 32 -9.25 14.98 -5.64
C GLN A 32 -8.10 14.94 -4.64
N ARG A 33 -6.90 15.28 -5.11
CA ARG A 33 -5.64 15.04 -4.35
C ARG A 33 -5.62 15.68 -2.96
N SER A 34 -6.19 16.88 -2.80
CA SER A 34 -6.21 17.60 -1.52
C SER A 34 -6.93 16.86 -0.40
N THR A 35 -7.94 16.04 -0.72
CA THR A 35 -8.72 15.28 0.28
C THR A 35 -8.37 13.79 0.27
N ARG A 36 -7.91 13.25 -0.87
CA ARG A 36 -7.73 11.81 -1.06
C ARG A 36 -6.32 11.30 -0.89
N LEU A 37 -5.30 12.16 -0.98
CA LEU A 37 -3.91 11.72 -0.84
C LEU A 37 -3.69 11.00 0.49
N ASN A 38 -4.27 11.52 1.57
CA ASN A 38 -4.15 10.97 2.93
C ASN A 38 -5.43 10.25 3.41
N ALA A 39 -6.35 9.91 2.50
CA ALA A 39 -7.57 9.20 2.85
C ALA A 39 -7.26 7.72 3.12
N TYR A 40 -7.06 7.41 4.39
CA TYR A 40 -6.70 6.08 4.89
C TYR A 40 -7.52 5.78 6.15
N GLY A 41 -8.06 4.57 6.25
CA GLY A 41 -8.86 4.13 7.39
C GLY A 41 -9.46 2.76 7.20
N GLY A 42 -10.16 2.29 8.24
CA GLY A 42 -10.69 0.93 8.33
C GLY A 42 -10.04 0.14 9.47
N PRO A 43 -10.30 -1.17 9.57
CA PRO A 43 -9.68 -2.02 10.58
C PRO A 43 -8.21 -2.29 10.29
N ALA A 44 -7.35 -2.00 11.26
CA ALA A 44 -5.91 -2.31 11.16
C ALA A 44 -5.64 -3.82 11.24
N THR A 45 -6.53 -4.57 11.91
CA THR A 45 -6.41 -6.02 12.09
C THR A 45 -7.50 -6.76 11.34
N ARG A 46 -7.12 -7.79 10.57
CA ARG A 46 -8.05 -8.65 9.86
C ARG A 46 -9.07 -9.28 10.82
N GLY A 47 -10.36 -9.13 10.53
CA GLY A 47 -11.45 -9.64 11.36
C GLY A 47 -11.90 -8.71 12.48
N SER A 48 -11.26 -7.56 12.66
CA SER A 48 -11.73 -6.50 13.56
C SER A 48 -12.84 -5.67 12.89
N THR A 49 -13.77 -5.16 13.70
CA THR A 49 -14.78 -4.17 13.28
C THR A 49 -14.40 -2.74 13.68
N ARG A 50 -13.27 -2.56 14.38
CA ARG A 50 -12.78 -1.25 14.79
C ARG A 50 -12.20 -0.53 13.58
N ASN A 51 -12.44 0.78 13.46
CA ASN A 51 -11.80 1.62 12.45
C ASN A 51 -10.61 2.35 13.08
N ASP A 52 -9.52 1.61 13.30
CA ASP A 52 -8.35 2.05 14.07
C ASP A 52 -7.06 2.16 13.24
N ALA A 53 -7.12 1.91 11.93
CA ALA A 53 -5.98 2.12 11.04
C ALA A 53 -5.61 3.60 10.94
N ARG A 54 -4.31 3.91 11.05
CA ARG A 54 -3.76 5.27 11.01
C ARG A 54 -2.59 5.36 10.05
N LEU A 55 -2.40 6.56 9.52
CA LEU A 55 -1.22 6.93 8.72
C LEU A 55 0.11 6.80 9.48
N SER A 56 0.07 6.77 10.82
CA SER A 56 1.23 6.53 11.68
C SER A 56 1.58 5.06 11.87
N ASP A 57 0.71 4.14 11.43
CA ASP A 57 0.94 2.71 11.61
C ASP A 57 2.14 2.27 10.75
N ASN A 58 2.91 1.34 11.29
CA ASN A 58 4.10 0.82 10.61
C ASN A 58 3.69 -0.28 9.62
N LEU A 59 3.84 0.00 8.33
CA LEU A 59 3.64 -0.96 7.26
C LEU A 59 4.84 -1.89 7.17
N ARG A 60 4.57 -3.19 7.38
CA ARG A 60 5.61 -4.23 7.37
C ARG A 60 5.81 -4.74 5.94
N PHE A 61 7.03 -4.60 5.42
CA PHE A 61 7.39 -5.08 4.07
C PHE A 61 7.98 -6.50 4.08
N LEU A 62 8.07 -7.13 5.25
CA LEU A 62 8.44 -8.54 5.43
C LEU A 62 9.77 -8.91 4.74
N GLY A 63 10.73 -7.98 4.74
CA GLY A 63 12.06 -8.17 4.17
C GLY A 63 12.20 -7.82 2.69
N LEU A 64 11.14 -7.33 2.03
CA LEU A 64 11.23 -6.80 0.65
C LEU A 64 11.78 -5.37 0.59
N SER A 65 11.62 -4.63 1.68
CA SER A 65 12.01 -3.23 1.85
C SER A 65 12.09 -2.94 3.37
N PRO A 66 12.72 -1.85 3.82
CA PRO A 66 12.52 -1.37 5.19
C PRO A 66 11.04 -1.13 5.50
N ASP A 67 10.64 -1.38 6.74
CA ASP A 67 9.33 -1.02 7.24
C ASP A 67 9.19 0.51 7.31
N LEU A 68 8.03 1.02 6.92
CA LEU A 68 7.76 2.46 6.82
C LEU A 68 6.40 2.81 7.41
N PRO A 69 6.20 4.01 7.94
CA PRO A 69 4.86 4.44 8.31
C PRO A 69 4.00 4.59 7.05
N VAL A 70 2.71 4.24 7.15
CA VAL A 70 1.78 4.30 6.00
C VAL A 70 1.78 5.67 5.31
N ARG A 71 1.92 6.77 6.06
CA ARG A 71 1.99 8.13 5.50
C ARG A 71 3.08 8.29 4.42
N ASP A 72 4.20 7.60 4.56
CA ASP A 72 5.34 7.72 3.64
C ASP A 72 5.08 6.91 2.36
N THR A 73 4.05 6.05 2.32
CA THR A 73 3.69 5.24 1.15
C THR A 73 2.49 5.78 0.37
N MET A 74 1.89 6.89 0.79
CA MET A 74 0.66 7.41 0.19
C MET A 74 0.89 8.19 -1.11
N ASP A 75 2.11 8.70 -1.33
CA ASP A 75 2.46 9.55 -2.46
C ASP A 75 3.53 8.90 -3.33
N THR A 76 3.16 8.47 -4.54
CA THR A 76 4.10 7.84 -5.50
C THR A 76 5.18 8.80 -5.99
N SER A 77 4.98 10.12 -5.83
CA SER A 77 5.91 11.17 -6.27
C SER A 77 6.81 11.71 -5.15
N ALA A 78 6.61 11.25 -3.91
CA ALA A 78 7.43 11.64 -2.77
C ALA A 78 8.27 10.47 -2.27
N ALA A 79 9.41 10.79 -1.62
CA ALA A 79 10.28 9.79 -1.03
C ALA A 79 9.50 8.86 -0.07
N PRO A 80 9.74 7.54 -0.11
CA PRO A 80 10.83 6.84 -0.79
C PRO A 80 10.57 6.53 -2.28
N TYR A 81 9.38 6.87 -2.79
CA TYR A 81 9.02 6.63 -4.18
C TYR A 81 9.42 7.81 -5.08
N CYS A 82 9.39 7.57 -6.39
CA CYS A 82 9.60 8.60 -7.42
C CYS A 82 9.07 8.08 -8.77
N TYR A 83 7.80 7.66 -8.80
CA TYR A 83 7.17 7.12 -10.02
C TYR A 83 5.77 7.71 -10.27
N ARG A 84 5.36 7.61 -11.54
CA ARG A 84 4.04 7.99 -12.02
C ARG A 84 3.57 6.94 -13.03
N TYR A 85 2.27 6.73 -13.10
CA TYR A 85 1.65 5.94 -14.15
C TYR A 85 1.34 6.78 -15.39
N GLU A 86 1.45 6.16 -16.56
CA GLU A 86 1.06 6.73 -17.85
C GLU A 86 -0.34 6.26 -18.28
#